data_AF-A0A0Q8FZ80-F1
#
_entry.id   AF-A0A0Q8FZ80-F1
#
_cell.length_a   1.000
_cell.length_b   1.000
_cell.length_c   1.000
_cell.angle_alpha   90.00
_cell.angle_beta   90.00
_cell.angle_gamma   90.00
#
_symmetry.space_group_name_H-M   'P 1'
#
loop_
_entity.id
_entity.type
_entity.pdbx_description
1 polymer ?
#
loop_
_entity_poly.entity_id
_entity_poly.type
_entity_poly.pdbx_seq_one_letter_code
_entity_poly.pdbx_strand_id
1 'polypeptide(L)'
;MVGKPVRYRVDSDYTELVPVHVVWEVTLACNLKCQHCGSRAGRPRSDELNTAEALELVDHLAALGTRELTLIGGEAYLRKDWIELIRRSRDHGIRTAIQTGARNLTDKRLDEAAEAGLQGVGVSIDGLPELHDRVRGVPGSYDQAIDALKRAKARGMAVSVNTQIGAETAEHLPELMDRIIEAGATHWQIQLTVAMGNAVDNPELLLQPYKLIEVMPLLARLYREGEARGLLMVVGNNVGYFGPYEHIWRGFGDDADHWNGCSAGQTGIGIEADGTIKGCPSLATSLYAAGNVREMSVGDIWRHSEKMSFGRLRDVEELWGYCRTCYYADVCRAGCTWTSESLLGKRGNNPYCHHRVLDLAKHGLRERVVKIREAPQESFAVGEFALITEAIPGAEVTPLPVRDPAAVHVARRERSAAGGALPPSLKPCRSCQQYIWPHEVTCPHCDADVATAATAHEAEQTRRRALIADATRILAKAAQARAARLETGA
;
A
#
# COMPACT_ATOMS: atom_id res chain seq x y z
N MET A 1 5.68 7.76 -26.12
CA MET A 1 5.16 7.59 -24.75
C MET A 1 4.78 6.13 -24.57
N VAL A 2 5.52 5.40 -23.74
CA VAL A 2 5.12 4.04 -23.33
C VAL A 2 3.76 4.16 -22.62
N GLY A 3 2.78 3.36 -23.01
CA GLY A 3 1.42 3.43 -22.45
C GLY A 3 1.45 3.26 -20.93
N LYS A 4 0.75 4.13 -20.20
CA LYS A 4 0.65 4.05 -18.73
C LYS A 4 0.05 2.69 -18.32
N PRO A 5 0.54 2.04 -17.25
CA PRO A 5 -0.03 0.79 -16.77
C PRO A 5 -1.53 0.94 -16.45
N VAL A 6 -2.32 -0.14 -16.60
CA VAL A 6 -3.77 -0.13 -16.30
C VAL A 6 -4.09 0.29 -14.87
N ARG A 7 -3.18 0.01 -13.94
CA ARG A 7 -3.25 0.41 -12.52
C ARG A 7 -2.93 1.89 -12.27
N TYR A 8 -2.46 2.62 -13.28
CA TYR A 8 -2.12 4.03 -13.11
C TYR A 8 -3.40 4.86 -13.08
N ARG A 9 -3.54 5.67 -12.04
CA ARG A 9 -4.67 6.58 -11.86
C ARG A 9 -4.39 7.87 -12.61
N VAL A 10 -5.37 8.37 -13.34
CA VAL A 10 -5.30 9.66 -14.04
C VAL A 10 -6.24 10.65 -13.38
N ASP A 11 -6.07 11.94 -13.67
CA ASP A 11 -6.86 13.04 -13.10
C ASP A 11 -8.38 12.85 -13.26
N SER A 12 -8.80 12.28 -14.38
CA SER A 12 -10.22 11.94 -14.64
C SER A 12 -10.77 10.92 -13.64
N ASP A 13 -9.93 10.03 -13.11
CA ASP A 13 -10.39 9.00 -12.17
C ASP A 13 -10.82 9.62 -10.83
N TYR A 14 -10.16 10.70 -10.42
CA TYR A 14 -10.49 11.44 -9.21
C TYR A 14 -11.69 12.37 -9.41
N THR A 15 -11.78 13.02 -10.57
CA THR A 15 -12.85 13.98 -10.86
C THR A 15 -14.16 13.30 -11.22
N GLU A 16 -14.14 12.17 -11.93
CA GLU A 16 -15.34 11.41 -12.30
C GLU A 16 -15.70 10.29 -11.29
N LEU A 17 -14.89 10.14 -10.24
CA LEU A 17 -15.04 9.11 -9.21
C LEU A 17 -15.08 7.70 -9.84
N VAL A 18 -13.98 7.26 -10.44
CA VAL A 18 -13.89 5.92 -11.05
C VAL A 18 -13.29 4.94 -10.03
N PRO A 19 -13.96 3.83 -9.67
CA PRO A 19 -13.41 2.80 -8.81
C PRO A 19 -12.39 1.93 -9.59
N VAL A 20 -11.20 2.48 -9.80
CA VAL A 20 -10.12 1.87 -10.60
C VAL A 20 -9.70 0.51 -10.04
N HIS A 21 -9.50 0.42 -8.72
CA HIS A 21 -9.03 -0.79 -8.05
C HIS A 21 -10.08 -1.38 -7.12
N VAL A 22 -10.48 -2.62 -7.38
CA VAL A 22 -11.39 -3.39 -6.54
C VAL A 22 -10.62 -4.50 -5.84
N VAL A 23 -10.82 -4.64 -4.53
CA VAL A 23 -10.35 -5.80 -3.77
C VAL A 23 -11.56 -6.49 -3.18
N TRP A 24 -11.75 -7.77 -3.48
CA TRP A 24 -12.94 -8.52 -3.10
C TRP A 24 -12.59 -9.78 -2.32
N GLU A 25 -12.97 -9.81 -1.04
CA GLU A 25 -13.02 -11.02 -0.22
C GLU A 25 -14.20 -11.88 -0.69
N VAL A 26 -13.95 -12.84 -1.59
CA VAL A 26 -15.06 -13.60 -2.23
C VAL A 26 -15.65 -14.69 -1.33
N THR A 27 -14.92 -15.07 -0.28
CA THR A 27 -15.33 -16.05 0.74
C THR A 27 -14.53 -15.80 2.00
N LEU A 28 -15.06 -16.14 3.18
CA LEU A 28 -14.31 -16.15 4.43
C LEU A 28 -13.64 -17.52 4.70
N ALA A 29 -13.89 -18.52 3.86
CA ALA A 29 -13.20 -19.80 3.94
C ALA A 29 -11.68 -19.61 3.80
N CYS A 30 -10.89 -20.17 4.71
CA CYS A 30 -9.43 -20.13 4.68
C CYS A 30 -8.84 -21.46 5.13
N ASN A 31 -7.71 -21.83 4.55
CA ASN A 31 -6.94 -23.01 4.92
C ASN A 31 -5.63 -22.65 5.65
N LEU A 32 -5.44 -21.38 6.05
CA LEU A 32 -4.39 -20.95 6.99
C LEU A 32 -5.01 -20.53 8.33
N LYS A 33 -4.16 -20.19 9.30
CA LYS A 33 -4.57 -19.74 10.65
C LYS A 33 -3.72 -18.56 11.11
N CYS A 34 -3.60 -17.55 10.25
CA CYS A 34 -2.66 -16.45 10.46
C CYS A 34 -2.95 -15.68 11.75
N GLN A 35 -1.92 -15.45 12.56
CA GLN A 35 -1.99 -14.71 13.82
C GLN A 35 -2.28 -13.21 13.63
N HIS A 36 -2.16 -12.69 12.41
CA HIS A 36 -2.46 -11.30 12.07
C HIS A 36 -3.69 -11.13 11.16
N CYS A 37 -4.48 -12.18 10.93
CA CYS A 37 -5.61 -12.14 10.00
C CYS A 37 -6.66 -11.10 10.43
N GLY A 38 -6.82 -10.04 9.63
CA GLY A 38 -7.80 -8.97 9.89
C GLY A 38 -9.25 -9.46 9.82
N SER A 39 -9.59 -10.34 8.87
CA SER A 39 -10.96 -10.86 8.72
C SER A 39 -11.27 -12.04 9.64
N ARG A 40 -10.29 -12.52 10.43
CA ARG A 40 -10.40 -13.74 11.25
C ARG A 40 -10.89 -14.95 10.42
N ALA A 41 -10.36 -15.07 9.21
CA ALA A 41 -10.85 -16.03 8.23
C ALA A 41 -10.68 -17.49 8.68
N GLY A 42 -11.58 -18.35 8.20
CA GLY A 42 -11.57 -19.77 8.54
C GLY A 42 -12.71 -20.52 7.87
N ARG A 43 -13.92 -20.40 8.39
CA ARG A 43 -15.13 -20.98 7.77
C ARG A 43 -15.79 -19.96 6.85
N PRO A 44 -16.47 -20.40 5.77
CA PRO A 44 -17.26 -19.49 4.96
C PRO A 44 -18.36 -18.83 5.81
N ARG A 45 -18.77 -17.61 5.44
CA ARG A 45 -19.95 -16.97 6.04
C ARG A 45 -21.20 -17.76 5.62
N SER A 46 -22.26 -17.67 6.43
CA SER A 46 -23.53 -18.33 6.11
C SER A 46 -24.28 -17.66 4.95
N ASP A 47 -23.98 -16.41 4.67
CA ASP A 47 -24.71 -15.49 3.80
C ASP A 47 -23.85 -14.92 2.65
N GLU A 48 -22.77 -15.62 2.29
CA GLU A 48 -21.93 -15.25 1.14
C GLU A 48 -22.76 -15.12 -0.15
N LEU A 49 -22.33 -14.24 -1.06
CA LEU A 49 -22.94 -14.08 -2.37
C LEU A 49 -22.94 -15.41 -3.11
N ASN A 50 -24.08 -15.78 -3.68
CA ASN A 50 -24.15 -16.92 -4.59
C ASN A 50 -23.51 -16.57 -5.94
N THR A 51 -23.38 -17.56 -6.83
CA THR A 51 -22.71 -17.37 -8.13
C THR A 51 -23.37 -16.34 -9.03
N ALA A 52 -24.70 -16.29 -9.08
CA ALA A 52 -25.40 -15.31 -9.91
C ALA A 52 -25.16 -13.88 -9.41
N GLU A 53 -25.31 -13.67 -8.10
CA GLU A 53 -25.04 -12.37 -7.46
C GLU A 53 -23.58 -11.93 -7.66
N ALA A 54 -22.64 -12.87 -7.55
CA ALA A 54 -21.22 -12.58 -7.71
C ALA A 54 -20.87 -12.20 -9.15
N LEU A 55 -21.43 -12.87 -10.16
CA LEU A 55 -21.21 -12.52 -11.56
C LEU A 55 -21.85 -11.18 -11.93
N GLU A 56 -23.06 -10.91 -11.41
CA GLU A 56 -23.74 -9.63 -11.57
C GLU A 56 -22.94 -8.48 -10.92
N LEU A 57 -22.32 -8.72 -9.77
CA LEU A 57 -21.44 -7.75 -9.15
C LEU A 57 -20.23 -7.39 -10.04
N VAL A 58 -19.63 -8.35 -10.75
CA VAL A 58 -18.57 -8.07 -11.73
C VAL A 58 -19.10 -7.17 -12.85
N ASP A 59 -20.33 -7.39 -13.33
CA ASP A 59 -20.97 -6.56 -14.35
C ASP A 59 -21.16 -5.12 -13.88
N HIS A 60 -21.64 -4.94 -12.66
CA HIS A 60 -21.83 -3.62 -12.07
C HIS A 60 -20.50 -2.87 -11.89
N LEU A 61 -19.43 -3.56 -11.49
CA LEU A 61 -18.10 -2.96 -11.38
C LEU A 61 -17.56 -2.55 -12.76
N ALA A 62 -17.75 -3.39 -13.77
CA ALA A 62 -17.38 -3.06 -15.15
C ALA A 62 -18.12 -1.81 -15.65
N ALA A 63 -19.42 -1.70 -15.38
CA ALA A 63 -20.23 -0.53 -15.74
C ALA A 63 -19.77 0.77 -15.04
N LEU A 64 -19.11 0.68 -13.89
CA LEU A 64 -18.51 1.82 -13.19
C LEU A 64 -17.10 2.19 -13.71
N GLY A 65 -16.54 1.41 -14.64
CA GLY A 65 -15.21 1.66 -15.22
C GLY A 65 -14.06 1.07 -14.41
N THR A 66 -14.32 0.06 -13.58
CA THR A 66 -13.27 -0.71 -12.90
C THR A 66 -12.26 -1.27 -13.90
N ARG A 67 -10.97 -1.17 -13.55
CA ARG A 67 -9.87 -1.62 -14.40
C ARG A 67 -9.12 -2.81 -13.82
N GLU A 68 -9.12 -2.94 -12.50
CA GLU A 68 -8.42 -3.99 -11.78
C GLU A 68 -9.32 -4.61 -10.71
N LEU A 69 -9.38 -5.93 -10.70
CA LEU A 69 -10.06 -6.72 -9.68
C LEU A 69 -9.06 -7.69 -9.05
N THR A 70 -8.78 -7.51 -7.77
CA THR A 70 -8.00 -8.46 -6.97
C THR A 70 -8.96 -9.32 -6.16
N LEU A 71 -9.02 -10.61 -6.47
CA LEU A 71 -9.76 -11.58 -5.68
C LEU A 71 -8.90 -12.01 -4.50
N ILE A 72 -9.46 -11.86 -3.31
CA ILE A 72 -8.89 -12.36 -2.07
C ILE A 72 -9.92 -13.28 -1.42
N GLY A 73 -9.74 -13.66 -0.16
CA GLY A 73 -10.80 -14.26 0.63
C GLY A 73 -10.44 -14.15 2.10
N GLY A 74 -10.87 -15.14 2.86
CA GLY A 74 -9.90 -15.95 3.57
C GLY A 74 -8.89 -16.55 2.59
N GLU A 75 -9.37 -17.30 1.59
CA GLU A 75 -8.60 -17.82 0.46
C GLU A 75 -9.49 -18.01 -0.78
N ALA A 76 -9.19 -17.31 -1.87
CA ALA A 76 -10.07 -17.18 -3.02
C ALA A 76 -10.39 -18.53 -3.70
N TYR A 77 -9.40 -19.40 -3.86
CA TYR A 77 -9.57 -20.69 -4.56
C TYR A 77 -10.38 -21.73 -3.76
N LEU A 78 -10.81 -21.39 -2.54
CA LEU A 78 -11.75 -22.22 -1.76
C LEU A 78 -13.20 -21.94 -2.12
N ARG A 79 -13.49 -20.82 -2.80
CA ARG A 79 -14.78 -20.54 -3.41
C ARG A 79 -14.93 -21.38 -4.68
N LYS A 80 -16.09 -22.04 -4.85
CA LYS A 80 -16.32 -23.03 -5.92
C LYS A 80 -16.26 -22.43 -7.32
N ASP A 81 -16.76 -21.21 -7.48
CA ASP A 81 -16.98 -20.49 -8.73
C ASP A 81 -15.93 -19.38 -8.98
N TRP A 82 -14.76 -19.44 -8.32
CA TRP A 82 -13.73 -18.40 -8.45
C TRP A 82 -13.16 -18.28 -9.87
N ILE A 83 -13.16 -19.38 -10.64
CA ILE A 83 -12.72 -19.38 -12.04
C ILE A 83 -13.72 -18.61 -12.92
N GLU A 84 -15.01 -18.74 -12.66
CA GLU A 84 -16.08 -18.04 -13.38
C GLU A 84 -15.98 -16.52 -13.17
N LEU A 85 -15.63 -16.08 -11.96
CA LEU A 85 -15.37 -14.65 -11.68
C LEU A 85 -14.21 -14.11 -12.51
N ILE A 86 -13.13 -14.89 -12.68
CA ILE A 86 -11.98 -14.51 -13.51
C ILE A 86 -12.42 -14.39 -14.98
N ARG A 87 -13.16 -15.38 -15.51
CA ARG A 87 -13.66 -15.34 -16.89
C ARG A 87 -14.56 -14.12 -17.12
N ARG A 88 -15.50 -13.88 -16.20
CA ARG A 88 -16.43 -12.75 -16.30
C ARG A 88 -15.71 -11.41 -16.27
N SER A 89 -14.68 -11.28 -15.44
CA SER A 89 -13.85 -10.07 -15.37
C SER A 89 -13.09 -9.83 -16.67
N ARG A 90 -12.47 -10.88 -17.22
CA ARG A 90 -11.76 -10.84 -18.50
C ARG A 90 -12.69 -10.43 -19.64
N ASP A 91 -13.92 -10.94 -19.68
CA ASP A 91 -14.90 -10.63 -20.73
C ASP A 91 -15.28 -9.12 -20.75
N HIS A 92 -15.11 -8.42 -19.62
CA HIS A 92 -15.24 -6.96 -19.50
C HIS A 92 -13.92 -6.19 -19.67
N GLY A 93 -12.80 -6.88 -19.94
CA GLY A 93 -11.48 -6.27 -20.01
C GLY A 93 -10.90 -5.84 -18.66
N ILE A 94 -11.48 -6.30 -17.54
CA ILE A 94 -10.96 -6.04 -16.19
C ILE A 94 -9.71 -6.91 -15.98
N ARG A 95 -8.65 -6.29 -15.50
CA ARG A 95 -7.40 -6.97 -15.18
C ARG A 95 -7.55 -7.71 -13.85
N THR A 96 -7.38 -9.03 -13.84
CA THR A 96 -7.67 -9.85 -12.64
C THR A 96 -6.40 -10.47 -12.04
N ALA A 97 -6.26 -10.36 -10.72
CA ALA A 97 -5.22 -11.00 -9.93
C ALA A 97 -5.80 -11.63 -8.67
N ILE A 98 -5.02 -12.50 -8.02
CA ILE A 98 -5.36 -13.01 -6.68
C ILE A 98 -4.30 -12.64 -5.63
N GLN A 99 -4.70 -12.55 -4.37
CA GLN A 99 -3.78 -12.62 -3.22
C GLN A 99 -4.06 -13.90 -2.43
N THR A 100 -3.03 -14.70 -2.18
CA THR A 100 -3.19 -16.08 -1.71
C THR A 100 -2.12 -16.51 -0.72
N GLY A 101 -2.50 -17.35 0.23
CA GLY A 101 -1.56 -18.09 1.09
C GLY A 101 -0.98 -19.34 0.42
N ALA A 102 -1.46 -19.67 -0.79
CA ALA A 102 -0.95 -20.69 -1.70
C ALA A 102 -0.92 -22.15 -1.19
N ARG A 103 -1.30 -22.42 0.07
CA ARG A 103 -1.25 -23.74 0.71
C ARG A 103 -1.82 -24.89 -0.14
N ASN A 104 -2.93 -24.66 -0.85
CA ASN A 104 -3.53 -25.69 -1.71
C ASN A 104 -3.73 -25.19 -3.14
N LEU A 105 -2.84 -24.33 -3.63
CA LEU A 105 -2.88 -23.86 -5.01
C LEU A 105 -2.21 -24.87 -5.94
N THR A 106 -2.95 -25.91 -6.32
CA THR A 106 -2.47 -27.03 -7.14
C THR A 106 -2.20 -26.63 -8.60
N ASP A 107 -1.46 -27.46 -9.35
CA ASP A 107 -1.24 -27.25 -10.79
C ASP A 107 -2.55 -27.14 -11.56
N LYS A 108 -3.50 -28.05 -11.31
CA LYS A 108 -4.83 -28.01 -11.93
C LYS A 108 -5.52 -26.65 -11.73
N ARG A 109 -5.51 -26.12 -10.50
CA ARG A 109 -6.11 -24.80 -10.19
C ARG A 109 -5.41 -23.67 -10.92
N LEU A 110 -4.08 -23.72 -11.02
CA LEU A 110 -3.30 -22.71 -11.75
C LEU A 110 -3.55 -22.79 -13.26
N ASP A 111 -3.66 -23.99 -13.83
CA ASP A 111 -3.96 -24.22 -15.25
C ASP A 111 -5.35 -23.66 -15.60
N GLU A 112 -6.36 -24.02 -14.82
CA GLU A 112 -7.73 -23.52 -14.99
C GLU A 112 -7.80 -21.99 -14.84
N ALA A 113 -7.05 -21.41 -13.89
CA ALA A 113 -7.01 -19.97 -13.69
C ALA A 113 -6.28 -19.24 -14.83
N ALA A 114 -5.19 -19.81 -15.36
CA ALA A 114 -4.49 -19.29 -16.52
C ALA A 114 -5.40 -19.24 -17.75
N GLU A 115 -6.09 -20.35 -18.02
CA GLU A 115 -7.05 -20.46 -19.13
C GLU A 115 -8.23 -19.48 -18.97
N ALA A 116 -8.69 -19.27 -17.75
CA ALA A 116 -9.71 -18.28 -17.45
C ALA A 116 -9.24 -16.82 -17.65
N GLY A 117 -7.94 -16.58 -17.75
CA GLY A 117 -7.35 -15.26 -17.99
C GLY A 117 -6.80 -14.57 -16.74
N LEU A 118 -6.47 -15.32 -15.68
CA LEU A 118 -5.81 -14.76 -14.50
C LEU A 118 -4.42 -14.23 -14.89
N GLN A 119 -4.15 -12.96 -14.58
CA GLN A 119 -2.91 -12.30 -14.99
C GLN A 119 -1.88 -12.19 -13.88
N GLY A 120 -2.31 -12.25 -12.61
CA GLY A 120 -1.44 -12.03 -11.46
C GLY A 120 -1.71 -12.96 -10.30
N VAL A 121 -0.63 -13.46 -9.68
CA VAL A 121 -0.68 -14.22 -8.42
C VAL A 121 0.24 -13.53 -7.41
N GLY A 122 -0.38 -12.93 -6.40
CA GLY A 122 0.29 -12.42 -5.22
C GLY A 122 0.35 -13.47 -4.12
N VAL A 123 1.55 -13.92 -3.76
CA VAL A 123 1.75 -14.88 -2.68
C VAL A 123 2.19 -14.16 -1.42
N SER A 124 1.49 -14.46 -0.35
CA SER A 124 1.68 -13.87 0.96
C SER A 124 2.88 -14.52 1.68
N ILE A 125 3.97 -13.78 1.96
CA ILE A 125 5.18 -14.28 2.64
C ILE A 125 5.69 -13.25 3.65
N ASP A 126 5.68 -13.58 4.96
CA ASP A 126 5.96 -12.59 6.03
C ASP A 126 7.34 -12.68 6.68
N GLY A 127 8.22 -13.54 6.15
CA GLY A 127 9.54 -13.78 6.71
C GLY A 127 10.18 -15.03 6.13
N LEU A 128 11.31 -15.42 6.70
CA LEU A 128 11.98 -16.70 6.45
C LEU A 128 11.15 -17.86 7.06
N PRO A 129 11.43 -19.14 6.72
CA PRO A 129 10.51 -20.25 6.97
C PRO A 129 9.91 -20.32 8.37
N GLU A 130 10.74 -20.20 9.41
CA GLU A 130 10.29 -20.28 10.81
C GLU A 130 9.29 -19.17 11.18
N LEU A 131 9.64 -17.91 10.90
CA LEU A 131 8.77 -16.77 11.18
C LEU A 131 7.48 -16.85 10.36
N HIS A 132 7.60 -17.18 9.07
CA HIS A 132 6.45 -17.31 8.18
C HIS A 132 5.47 -18.37 8.68
N ASP A 133 5.92 -19.59 8.92
CA ASP A 133 5.06 -20.71 9.32
C ASP A 133 4.39 -20.46 10.67
N ARG A 134 5.13 -19.86 11.62
CA ARG A 134 4.59 -19.46 12.93
C ARG A 134 3.48 -18.42 12.76
N VAL A 135 3.75 -17.34 12.05
CA VAL A 135 2.81 -16.23 11.88
C VAL A 135 1.59 -16.64 11.03
N ARG A 136 1.77 -17.51 10.04
CA ARG A 136 0.69 -18.03 9.17
C ARG A 136 -0.06 -19.23 9.78
N GLY A 137 0.48 -19.79 10.86
CA GLY A 137 -0.14 -20.82 11.70
C GLY A 137 -0.18 -22.22 11.10
N VAL A 138 0.64 -22.51 10.09
CA VAL A 138 0.70 -23.81 9.39
C VAL A 138 2.15 -24.17 9.03
N PRO A 139 2.70 -25.27 9.58
CA PRO A 139 4.02 -25.75 9.19
C PRO A 139 4.12 -26.11 7.69
N GLY A 140 5.25 -25.79 7.07
CA GLY A 140 5.54 -25.98 5.65
C GLY A 140 4.85 -24.99 4.73
N SER A 141 4.16 -23.97 5.24
CA SER A 141 3.44 -22.98 4.43
C SER A 141 4.38 -22.09 3.63
N TYR A 142 5.57 -21.81 4.16
CA TYR A 142 6.62 -21.07 3.44
C TYR A 142 7.05 -21.76 2.15
N ASP A 143 7.36 -23.06 2.22
CA ASP A 143 7.82 -23.82 1.06
C ASP A 143 6.72 -23.92 -0.01
N GLN A 144 5.47 -24.14 0.43
CA GLN A 144 4.30 -24.13 -0.45
C GLN A 144 4.12 -22.77 -1.15
N ALA A 145 4.34 -21.67 -0.43
CA ALA A 145 4.27 -20.32 -0.97
C ALA A 145 5.35 -20.06 -2.04
N ILE A 146 6.61 -20.41 -1.76
CA ILE A 146 7.72 -20.25 -2.71
C ILE A 146 7.51 -21.13 -3.95
N ASP A 147 7.07 -22.38 -3.77
CA ASP A 147 6.79 -23.30 -4.88
C ASP A 147 5.64 -22.77 -5.77
N ALA A 148 4.58 -22.24 -5.17
CA ALA A 148 3.47 -21.66 -5.92
C ALA A 148 3.88 -20.44 -6.77
N LEU A 149 4.81 -19.59 -6.29
CA LEU A 149 5.37 -18.50 -7.10
C LEU A 149 6.04 -19.05 -8.36
N LYS A 150 6.89 -20.07 -8.23
CA LYS A 150 7.60 -20.69 -9.36
C LYS A 150 6.61 -21.31 -10.35
N ARG A 151 5.61 -22.05 -9.86
CA ARG A 151 4.58 -22.69 -10.70
C ARG A 151 3.66 -21.70 -11.40
N ALA A 152 3.30 -20.58 -10.76
CA ALA A 152 2.53 -19.52 -11.40
C ALA A 152 3.36 -18.79 -12.47
N LYS A 153 4.65 -18.51 -12.17
CA LYS A 153 5.58 -17.89 -13.12
C LYS A 153 5.77 -18.75 -14.37
N ALA A 154 5.89 -20.07 -14.23
CA ALA A 154 6.03 -21.00 -15.34
C ALA A 154 4.83 -20.97 -16.33
N ARG A 155 3.66 -20.49 -15.87
CA ARG A 155 2.45 -20.31 -16.69
C ARG A 155 2.31 -18.91 -17.28
N GLY A 156 3.34 -18.08 -17.18
CA GLY A 156 3.36 -16.73 -17.72
C GLY A 156 2.61 -15.69 -16.91
N MET A 157 2.12 -16.04 -15.71
CA MET A 157 1.47 -15.07 -14.82
C MET A 157 2.50 -14.09 -14.23
N ALA A 158 2.06 -12.86 -13.97
CA ALA A 158 2.83 -11.93 -13.14
C ALA A 158 2.80 -12.43 -11.70
N VAL A 159 3.97 -12.53 -11.07
CA VAL A 159 4.10 -13.03 -9.71
C VAL A 159 4.61 -11.93 -8.79
N SER A 160 3.94 -11.78 -7.66
CA SER A 160 4.30 -10.80 -6.64
C SER A 160 4.31 -11.43 -5.26
N VAL A 161 5.06 -10.85 -4.34
CA VAL A 161 5.02 -11.22 -2.93
C VAL A 161 4.37 -10.12 -2.11
N ASN A 162 3.58 -10.46 -1.10
CA ASN A 162 3.05 -9.51 -0.11
C ASN A 162 3.55 -9.87 1.29
N THR A 163 4.16 -8.91 1.98
CA THR A 163 4.79 -9.07 3.30
C THR A 163 4.19 -8.08 4.29
N GLN A 164 3.70 -8.58 5.43
CA GLN A 164 3.39 -7.75 6.60
C GLN A 164 4.63 -7.56 7.47
N ILE A 165 5.02 -6.31 7.73
CA ILE A 165 6.07 -5.97 8.68
C ILE A 165 5.49 -5.97 10.09
N GLY A 166 5.80 -7.01 10.84
CA GLY A 166 5.63 -7.07 12.28
C GLY A 166 6.90 -6.71 13.06
N ALA A 167 6.88 -6.96 14.37
CA ALA A 167 8.00 -6.66 15.27
C ALA A 167 9.31 -7.38 14.90
N GLU A 168 9.21 -8.60 14.39
CA GLU A 168 10.37 -9.47 14.07
C GLU A 168 10.71 -9.48 12.57
N THR A 169 9.85 -8.94 11.70
CA THR A 169 9.98 -9.10 10.24
C THR A 169 11.19 -8.38 9.66
N ALA A 170 11.58 -7.23 10.22
CA ALA A 170 12.57 -6.33 9.60
C ALA A 170 13.92 -7.02 9.31
N GLU A 171 14.38 -7.89 10.21
CA GLU A 171 15.64 -8.62 10.08
C GLU A 171 15.61 -9.65 8.95
N HIS A 172 14.43 -10.15 8.59
CA HIS A 172 14.24 -11.15 7.55
C HIS A 172 14.19 -10.55 6.13
N LEU A 173 13.90 -9.25 6.00
CA LEU A 173 13.61 -8.62 4.71
C LEU A 173 14.77 -8.73 3.69
N PRO A 174 16.05 -8.52 4.04
CA PRO A 174 17.14 -8.63 3.06
C PRO A 174 17.24 -10.02 2.42
N GLU A 175 17.26 -11.08 3.24
CA GLU A 175 17.32 -12.45 2.73
C GLU A 175 16.01 -12.87 2.04
N LEU A 176 14.87 -12.41 2.55
CA LEU A 176 13.59 -12.65 1.89
C LEU A 176 13.58 -12.07 0.47
N MET A 177 14.14 -10.86 0.26
CA MET A 177 14.29 -10.26 -1.06
C MET A 177 15.06 -11.17 -2.01
N ASP A 178 16.18 -11.75 -1.55
CA ASP A 178 16.98 -12.67 -2.36
C ASP A 178 16.17 -13.89 -2.79
N ARG A 179 15.46 -14.51 -1.85
CA ARG A 179 14.68 -15.73 -2.08
C ARG A 179 13.49 -15.51 -3.00
N ILE A 180 12.80 -14.37 -2.90
CA ILE A 180 11.66 -14.09 -3.77
C ILE A 180 12.10 -13.70 -5.19
N ILE A 181 13.24 -13.03 -5.34
CA ILE A 181 13.85 -12.78 -6.66
C ILE A 181 14.22 -14.10 -7.32
N GLU A 182 14.87 -15.01 -6.58
CA GLU A 182 15.21 -16.35 -7.07
C GLU A 182 13.96 -17.17 -7.44
N ALA A 183 12.86 -17.01 -6.68
CA ALA A 183 11.57 -17.62 -7.00
C ALA A 183 10.85 -17.00 -8.22
N GLY A 184 11.37 -15.91 -8.77
CA GLY A 184 10.87 -15.26 -9.99
C GLY A 184 9.89 -14.12 -9.75
N ALA A 185 9.75 -13.62 -8.52
CA ALA A 185 8.93 -12.47 -8.19
C ALA A 185 9.45 -11.22 -8.93
N THR A 186 8.54 -10.45 -9.54
CA THR A 186 8.87 -9.17 -10.18
C THR A 186 8.36 -7.98 -9.39
N HIS A 187 7.46 -8.21 -8.43
CA HIS A 187 6.91 -7.19 -7.56
C HIS A 187 6.91 -7.67 -6.10
N TRP A 188 7.15 -6.75 -5.18
CA TRP A 188 7.11 -7.04 -3.75
C TRP A 188 6.34 -5.95 -3.00
N GLN A 189 5.12 -6.26 -2.59
CA GLN A 189 4.30 -5.40 -1.76
C GLN A 189 4.72 -5.55 -0.30
N ILE A 190 4.99 -4.42 0.36
CA ILE A 190 5.36 -4.37 1.77
C ILE A 190 4.45 -3.40 2.49
N GLN A 191 3.93 -3.80 3.65
CA GLN A 191 3.02 -2.98 4.47
C GLN A 191 3.18 -3.32 5.95
N LEU A 192 2.80 -2.42 6.85
CA LEU A 192 2.85 -2.70 8.30
C LEU A 192 1.72 -3.65 8.71
N THR A 193 1.98 -4.55 9.66
CA THR A 193 0.94 -5.25 10.42
C THR A 193 0.13 -4.23 11.22
N VAL A 194 -1.20 -4.31 11.17
CA VAL A 194 -2.11 -3.39 11.86
C VAL A 194 -2.88 -4.11 12.95
N ALA A 195 -3.18 -3.40 14.03
CA ALA A 195 -3.97 -3.86 15.18
C ALA A 195 -5.45 -4.11 14.83
N MET A 196 -5.72 -5.15 14.06
CA MET A 196 -7.07 -5.57 13.67
C MET A 196 -7.18 -7.10 13.64
N GLY A 197 -8.35 -7.63 13.94
CA GLY A 197 -8.62 -9.06 13.95
C GLY A 197 -7.65 -9.80 14.88
N ASN A 198 -7.06 -10.88 14.39
CA ASN A 198 -6.15 -11.70 15.19
C ASN A 198 -4.90 -10.93 15.68
N ALA A 199 -4.47 -9.87 14.98
CA ALA A 199 -3.31 -9.08 15.41
C ALA A 199 -3.58 -8.30 16.72
N VAL A 200 -4.84 -8.04 17.06
CA VAL A 200 -5.20 -7.49 18.37
C VAL A 200 -4.94 -8.52 19.47
N ASP A 201 -5.23 -9.79 19.21
CA ASP A 201 -5.03 -10.88 20.16
C ASP A 201 -3.53 -11.24 20.32
N ASN A 202 -2.70 -10.86 19.35
CA ASN A 202 -1.26 -11.11 19.30
C ASN A 202 -0.48 -9.77 19.17
N PRO A 203 -0.59 -8.85 20.15
CA PRO A 203 -0.06 -7.48 20.03
C PRO A 203 1.46 -7.42 19.92
N GLU A 204 2.18 -8.47 20.33
CA GLU A 204 3.62 -8.63 20.14
C GLU A 204 4.05 -8.69 18.67
N LEU A 205 3.13 -9.02 17.76
CA LEU A 205 3.38 -8.97 16.32
C LEU A 205 3.48 -7.54 15.79
N LEU A 206 2.97 -6.55 16.52
CA LEU A 206 2.90 -5.18 16.03
C LEU A 206 4.27 -4.50 16.16
N LEU A 207 4.76 -3.96 15.04
CA LEU A 207 5.91 -3.06 15.06
C LEU A 207 5.57 -1.84 15.93
N GLN A 208 6.49 -1.39 16.80
CA GLN A 208 6.28 -0.16 17.55
C GLN A 208 6.55 1.08 16.69
N PRO A 209 5.77 2.19 16.80
CA PRO A 209 5.94 3.36 15.96
C PRO A 209 7.38 3.91 15.92
N TYR A 210 8.04 4.00 17.08
CA TYR A 210 9.42 4.48 17.16
C TYR A 210 10.43 3.66 16.34
N LYS A 211 10.13 2.39 16.00
CA LYS A 211 10.98 1.54 15.17
C LYS A 211 10.99 1.94 13.69
N LEU A 212 10.11 2.85 13.25
CA LEU A 212 10.18 3.40 11.89
C LEU A 212 11.50 4.12 11.61
N ILE A 213 12.20 4.63 12.64
CA ILE A 213 13.52 5.23 12.47
C ILE A 213 14.56 4.22 11.94
N GLU A 214 14.38 2.93 12.25
CA GLU A 214 15.26 1.83 11.82
C GLU A 214 14.74 1.19 10.53
N VAL A 215 13.42 0.99 10.42
CA VAL A 215 12.79 0.28 9.28
C VAL A 215 12.82 1.11 8.01
N MET A 216 12.58 2.42 8.08
CA MET A 216 12.44 3.24 6.87
C MET A 216 13.74 3.36 6.05
N PRO A 217 14.94 3.56 6.65
CA PRO A 217 16.20 3.47 5.92
C PRO A 217 16.46 2.09 5.30
N LEU A 218 16.11 1.01 6.00
CA LEU A 218 16.21 -0.35 5.48
C LEU A 218 15.36 -0.53 4.21
N LEU A 219 14.09 -0.10 4.26
CA LEU A 219 13.20 -0.17 3.10
C LEU A 219 13.71 0.67 1.92
N ALA A 220 14.26 1.86 2.19
CA ALA A 220 14.86 2.70 1.14
C ALA A 220 16.04 2.02 0.45
N ARG A 221 16.89 1.32 1.21
CA ARG A 221 17.99 0.51 0.66
C ARG A 221 17.44 -0.64 -0.19
N LEU A 222 16.53 -1.44 0.37
CA LEU A 222 15.94 -2.60 -0.34
C LEU A 222 15.18 -2.19 -1.60
N TYR A 223 14.53 -1.02 -1.62
CA TYR A 223 13.90 -0.49 -2.84
C TYR A 223 14.90 -0.38 -3.99
N ARG A 224 16.05 0.26 -3.73
CA ARG A 224 17.09 0.51 -4.73
C ARG A 224 17.78 -0.77 -5.17
N GLU A 225 18.06 -1.67 -4.22
CA GLU A 225 18.64 -2.98 -4.50
C GLU A 225 17.68 -3.85 -5.33
N GLY A 226 16.40 -3.85 -4.99
CA GLY A 226 15.34 -4.55 -5.73
C GLY A 226 15.22 -4.02 -7.15
N GLU A 227 15.11 -2.70 -7.33
CA GLU A 227 15.02 -2.07 -8.65
C GLU A 227 16.21 -2.45 -9.55
N ALA A 228 17.44 -2.39 -9.01
CA ALA A 228 18.65 -2.80 -9.73
C ALA A 228 18.65 -4.28 -10.14
N ARG A 229 17.84 -5.12 -9.49
CA ARG A 229 17.69 -6.56 -9.73
C ARG A 229 16.38 -6.93 -10.43
N GLY A 230 15.60 -5.94 -10.89
CA GLY A 230 14.34 -6.16 -11.60
C GLY A 230 13.15 -6.51 -10.70
N LEU A 231 13.24 -6.25 -9.40
CA LEU A 231 12.15 -6.39 -8.44
C LEU A 231 11.59 -5.02 -8.07
N LEU A 232 10.34 -4.75 -8.45
CA LEU A 232 9.66 -3.51 -8.07
C LEU A 232 9.02 -3.64 -6.68
N MET A 233 9.60 -2.98 -5.68
CA MET A 233 8.98 -2.92 -4.35
C MET A 233 7.83 -1.91 -4.33
N VAL A 234 6.63 -2.36 -3.99
CA VAL A 234 5.42 -1.55 -3.85
C VAL A 234 5.19 -1.27 -2.37
N VAL A 235 5.56 -0.07 -1.93
CA VAL A 235 5.39 0.36 -0.54
C VAL A 235 3.92 0.67 -0.27
N GLY A 236 3.33 -0.05 0.67
CA GLY A 236 1.92 0.02 1.02
C GLY A 236 1.48 1.40 1.52
N ASN A 237 0.17 1.62 1.48
CA ASN A 237 -0.44 2.88 1.88
C ASN A 237 -0.25 3.21 3.37
N ASN A 238 0.16 2.23 4.20
CA ASN A 238 0.38 2.38 5.63
C ASN A 238 1.85 2.57 6.05
N VAL A 239 2.78 2.70 5.11
CA VAL A 239 4.23 2.87 5.37
C VAL A 239 4.69 4.24 4.84
N GLY A 240 5.59 4.93 5.56
CA GLY A 240 6.25 6.14 5.06
C GLY A 240 5.70 7.46 5.60
N TYR A 241 5.21 8.31 4.69
CA TYR A 241 4.71 9.68 4.89
C TYR A 241 5.77 10.73 5.20
N PHE A 242 6.08 11.55 4.19
CA PHE A 242 6.84 12.81 4.26
C PHE A 242 8.18 12.78 5.01
N GLY A 243 8.70 11.59 5.30
CA GLY A 243 10.09 11.41 5.73
C GLY A 243 11.04 11.51 4.53
N PRO A 244 12.36 11.50 4.77
CA PRO A 244 13.39 11.74 3.76
C PRO A 244 13.44 10.73 2.60
N TYR A 245 12.67 9.64 2.68
CA TYR A 245 12.67 8.56 1.69
C TYR A 245 11.38 8.48 0.86
N GLU A 246 10.37 9.30 1.16
CA GLU A 246 9.04 9.18 0.51
C GLU A 246 9.11 9.35 -1.01
N HIS A 247 10.00 10.24 -1.50
CA HIS A 247 10.24 10.49 -2.93
C HIS A 247 10.84 9.31 -3.70
N ILE A 248 11.33 8.28 -3.00
CA ILE A 248 12.02 7.15 -3.65
C ILE A 248 11.01 6.19 -4.29
N TRP A 249 9.87 5.95 -3.66
CA TRP A 249 8.97 4.85 -4.03
C TRP A 249 7.55 5.24 -4.43
N ARG A 250 7.06 6.45 -4.08
CA ARG A 250 5.64 6.78 -4.30
C ARG A 250 5.27 6.97 -5.77
N GLY A 251 6.11 7.66 -6.53
CA GLY A 251 5.88 7.94 -7.95
C GLY A 251 6.46 6.94 -8.93
N PHE A 252 6.96 5.79 -8.47
CA PHE A 252 7.61 4.80 -9.34
C PHE A 252 8.69 5.43 -10.25
N GLY A 253 9.51 6.32 -9.69
CA GLY A 253 10.54 7.07 -10.40
C GLY A 253 10.22 8.55 -10.64
N ASP A 254 8.97 8.97 -10.44
CA ASP A 254 8.62 10.40 -10.33
C ASP A 254 8.78 10.87 -8.89
N ASP A 255 9.74 11.77 -8.65
CA ASP A 255 10.03 12.30 -7.31
C ASP A 255 9.13 13.48 -6.90
N ALA A 256 8.24 13.92 -7.79
CA ALA A 256 7.19 14.88 -7.46
C ALA A 256 5.96 14.20 -6.83
N ASP A 257 5.77 12.91 -7.08
CA ASP A 257 4.65 12.14 -6.55
C ASP A 257 4.87 11.78 -5.07
N HIS A 258 3.87 12.09 -4.25
CA HIS A 258 3.89 11.86 -2.81
C HIS A 258 2.56 11.30 -2.30
N TRP A 259 2.53 10.90 -1.04
CA TRP A 259 1.28 10.60 -0.36
C TRP A 259 0.33 11.80 -0.41
N ASN A 260 -0.86 11.60 -0.96
CA ASN A 260 -1.83 12.66 -1.22
C ASN A 260 -3.19 12.41 -0.54
N GLY A 261 -3.18 11.55 0.49
CA GLY A 261 -4.35 11.15 1.26
C GLY A 261 -4.83 9.73 0.97
N CYS A 262 -5.79 9.29 1.79
CA CYS A 262 -6.37 7.96 1.67
C CYS A 262 -7.22 7.85 0.39
N SER A 263 -6.90 6.87 -0.47
CA SER A 263 -7.65 6.60 -1.72
C SER A 263 -8.97 5.84 -1.51
N ALA A 264 -9.29 5.49 -0.26
CA ALA A 264 -10.47 4.70 0.07
C ALA A 264 -11.75 5.46 -0.31
N GLY A 265 -12.57 4.82 -1.14
CA GLY A 265 -13.76 5.45 -1.70
C GLY A 265 -13.47 6.56 -2.70
N GLN A 266 -12.23 6.82 -3.10
CA GLN A 266 -11.90 7.76 -4.17
C GLN A 266 -11.64 7.02 -5.48
N THR A 267 -10.73 6.06 -5.44
CA THR A 267 -10.36 5.21 -6.58
C THR A 267 -10.22 3.73 -6.18
N GLY A 268 -10.41 3.42 -4.90
CA GLY A 268 -10.36 2.08 -4.34
C GLY A 268 -11.68 1.70 -3.70
N ILE A 269 -12.03 0.42 -3.80
CA ILE A 269 -13.22 -0.17 -3.19
C ILE A 269 -12.87 -1.56 -2.62
N GLY A 270 -13.42 -1.86 -1.46
CA GLY A 270 -13.36 -3.15 -0.79
C GLY A 270 -14.73 -3.80 -0.76
N ILE A 271 -14.78 -5.11 -1.02
CA ILE A 271 -16.03 -5.88 -1.04
C ILE A 271 -15.84 -7.11 -0.15
N GLU A 272 -16.80 -7.38 0.72
CA GLU A 272 -16.82 -8.56 1.58
C GLU A 272 -17.64 -9.70 0.95
N ALA A 273 -17.51 -10.91 1.51
CA ALA A 273 -18.06 -12.13 0.91
C ALA A 273 -19.60 -12.13 0.82
N ASP A 274 -20.28 -11.38 1.67
CA ASP A 274 -21.74 -11.18 1.71
C ASP A 274 -22.24 -10.04 0.81
N GLY A 275 -21.34 -9.36 0.09
CA GLY A 275 -21.65 -8.22 -0.76
C GLY A 275 -21.65 -6.87 -0.06
N THR A 276 -21.20 -6.79 1.20
CA THR A 276 -20.97 -5.51 1.88
C THR A 276 -19.82 -4.75 1.23
N ILE A 277 -20.05 -3.48 0.93
CA ILE A 277 -19.09 -2.60 0.26
C ILE A 277 -18.49 -1.59 1.25
N LYS A 278 -17.18 -1.37 1.15
CA LYS A 278 -16.38 -0.39 1.91
C LYS A 278 -15.47 0.39 0.97
N GLY A 279 -14.99 1.56 1.41
CA GLY A 279 -13.99 2.31 0.63
C GLY A 279 -12.61 1.62 0.54
N CYS A 280 -12.33 0.67 1.42
CA CYS A 280 -11.08 -0.10 1.43
C CYS A 280 -11.37 -1.47 2.06
N PRO A 281 -10.79 -2.57 1.54
CA PRO A 281 -11.02 -3.92 2.07
C PRO A 281 -10.65 -4.04 3.55
N SER A 282 -9.64 -3.27 3.99
CA SER A 282 -9.09 -3.36 5.35
C SER A 282 -9.84 -2.52 6.39
N LEU A 283 -10.73 -1.62 6.00
CA LEU A 283 -11.46 -0.81 6.98
C LEU A 283 -12.43 -1.66 7.80
N ALA A 284 -12.61 -1.34 9.08
CA ALA A 284 -13.52 -2.06 9.97
C ALA A 284 -14.96 -1.96 9.47
N THR A 285 -15.63 -3.10 9.32
CA THR A 285 -16.99 -3.20 8.77
C THR A 285 -17.99 -2.41 9.61
N SER A 286 -17.90 -2.51 10.93
CA SER A 286 -18.78 -1.80 11.89
C SER A 286 -18.81 -0.28 11.68
N LEU A 287 -17.68 0.30 11.24
CA LEU A 287 -17.53 1.75 11.06
C LEU A 287 -17.70 2.19 9.60
N TYR A 288 -17.29 1.36 8.63
CA TYR A 288 -17.11 1.77 7.23
C TYR A 288 -17.95 0.99 6.21
N ALA A 289 -18.84 0.09 6.64
CA ALA A 289 -19.82 -0.55 5.73
C ALA A 289 -20.73 0.51 5.09
N ALA A 290 -20.55 0.75 3.79
CA ALA A 290 -21.23 1.78 3.03
C ALA A 290 -22.58 1.33 2.45
N GLY A 291 -22.82 0.03 2.39
CA GLY A 291 -24.05 -0.58 1.90
C GLY A 291 -23.81 -2.04 1.47
N ASN A 292 -24.88 -2.75 1.17
CA ASN A 292 -24.84 -4.12 0.63
C ASN A 292 -25.47 -4.16 -0.76
N VAL A 293 -24.88 -4.93 -1.68
CA VAL A 293 -25.33 -5.06 -3.08
C VAL A 293 -26.74 -5.65 -3.25
N ARG A 294 -27.26 -6.32 -2.22
CA ARG A 294 -28.65 -6.83 -2.21
C ARG A 294 -29.68 -5.76 -1.88
N GLU A 295 -29.25 -4.63 -1.32
CA GLU A 295 -30.12 -3.55 -0.84
C GLU A 295 -30.04 -2.32 -1.72
N MET A 296 -28.88 -2.05 -2.32
CA MET A 296 -28.60 -0.86 -3.11
C MET A 296 -27.74 -1.21 -4.33
N SER A 297 -27.91 -0.45 -5.42
CA SER A 297 -27.03 -0.59 -6.57
C SER A 297 -25.58 -0.23 -6.20
N VAL A 298 -24.61 -0.90 -6.82
CA VAL A 298 -23.18 -0.61 -6.60
C VAL A 298 -22.86 0.85 -6.91
N GLY A 299 -23.51 1.40 -7.94
CA GLY A 299 -23.36 2.81 -8.33
C GLY A 299 -23.87 3.77 -7.25
N ASP A 300 -25.01 3.48 -6.63
CA ASP A 300 -25.56 4.32 -5.56
C ASP A 300 -24.67 4.26 -4.32
N ILE A 301 -24.22 3.07 -3.92
CA ILE A 301 -23.28 2.91 -2.81
C ILE A 301 -22.00 3.71 -3.08
N TRP A 302 -21.46 3.60 -4.30
CA TRP A 302 -20.23 4.26 -4.68
C TRP A 302 -20.34 5.80 -4.70
N ARG A 303 -21.43 6.34 -5.24
CA ARG A 303 -21.58 7.80 -5.44
C ARG A 303 -22.15 8.50 -4.21
N HIS A 304 -23.05 7.86 -3.48
CA HIS A 304 -23.94 8.54 -2.54
C HIS A 304 -23.81 8.10 -1.08
N SER A 305 -23.24 6.92 -0.79
CA SER A 305 -23.09 6.49 0.61
C SER A 305 -22.09 7.36 1.38
N GLU A 306 -22.52 7.88 2.54
CA GLU A 306 -21.69 8.73 3.42
C GLU A 306 -20.37 8.03 3.79
N LYS A 307 -20.45 6.78 4.26
CA LYS A 307 -19.30 5.95 4.64
C LYS A 307 -18.39 5.59 3.46
N MET A 308 -18.84 5.69 2.22
CA MET A 308 -17.98 5.60 1.04
C MET A 308 -17.25 6.92 0.81
N SER A 309 -17.96 8.04 0.96
CA SER A 309 -17.47 9.39 0.67
C SER A 309 -16.50 9.96 1.71
N PHE A 310 -16.31 9.33 2.87
CA PHE A 310 -15.51 9.89 3.99
C PHE A 310 -14.12 10.37 3.55
N GLY A 311 -13.43 9.62 2.69
CA GLY A 311 -12.10 10.01 2.17
C GLY A 311 -12.15 11.21 1.22
N ARG A 312 -13.27 11.39 0.49
CA ARG A 312 -13.52 12.53 -0.43
C ARG A 312 -13.85 13.82 0.31
N LEU A 313 -14.46 13.69 1.49
CA LEU A 313 -14.97 14.82 2.28
C LEU A 313 -14.02 15.25 3.37
N ARG A 314 -13.07 14.40 3.78
CA ARG A 314 -12.12 14.71 4.85
C ARG A 314 -11.33 15.99 4.62
N ASP A 315 -11.24 16.81 5.67
CA ASP A 315 -10.43 18.00 5.75
C ASP A 315 -9.54 17.99 7.02
N VAL A 316 -8.91 19.14 7.30
CA VAL A 316 -8.02 19.31 8.45
C VAL A 316 -8.77 19.31 9.78
N GLU A 317 -10.06 19.63 9.83
CA GLU A 317 -10.86 19.75 11.06
C GLU A 317 -11.10 18.39 11.74
N GLU A 318 -11.10 17.30 10.97
CA GLU A 318 -11.16 15.95 11.51
C GLU A 318 -9.85 15.47 12.15
N LEU A 319 -8.74 16.20 11.97
CA LEU A 319 -7.44 15.81 12.50
C LEU A 319 -7.30 16.20 13.98
N TRP A 320 -6.49 15.46 14.71
CA TRP A 320 -6.23 15.72 16.13
C TRP A 320 -4.80 15.31 16.52
N GLY A 321 -4.37 15.70 17.71
CA GLY A 321 -3.01 15.44 18.19
C GLY A 321 -1.93 16.02 17.26
N TYR A 322 -0.85 15.26 17.04
CA TYR A 322 0.27 15.67 16.20
C TYR A 322 -0.15 16.04 14.76
N CYS A 323 -1.09 15.28 14.18
CA CYS A 323 -1.47 15.46 12.78
C CYS A 323 -2.25 16.75 12.52
N ARG A 324 -2.96 17.29 13.52
CA ARG A 324 -3.76 18.53 13.38
C ARG A 324 -2.92 19.76 13.09
N THR A 325 -1.68 19.78 13.57
CA THR A 325 -0.78 20.93 13.46
C THR A 325 0.42 20.66 12.56
N CYS A 326 0.40 19.53 11.84
CA CYS A 326 1.48 19.15 10.94
C CYS A 326 1.46 20.03 9.67
N TYR A 327 2.65 20.41 9.18
CA TYR A 327 2.82 21.13 7.91
C TYR A 327 2.10 20.47 6.72
N TYR A 328 2.04 19.13 6.73
CA TYR A 328 1.43 18.33 5.67
C TYR A 328 -0.06 18.00 5.92
N ALA A 329 -0.71 18.58 6.93
CA ALA A 329 -2.02 18.16 7.42
C ALA A 329 -3.10 18.09 6.32
N ASP A 330 -3.23 19.14 5.50
CA ASP A 330 -4.28 19.23 4.46
C ASP A 330 -4.09 18.19 3.33
N VAL A 331 -2.84 17.95 2.94
CA VAL A 331 -2.48 17.00 1.88
C VAL A 331 -2.52 15.56 2.40
N CYS A 332 -1.89 15.31 3.55
CA CYS A 332 -1.70 13.98 4.11
C CYS A 332 -2.96 13.40 4.73
N ARG A 333 -3.71 14.24 5.46
CA ARG A 333 -4.90 13.89 6.24
C ARG A 333 -4.70 12.70 7.19
N ALA A 334 -3.57 12.72 7.89
CA ALA A 334 -3.10 11.72 8.85
C ALA A 334 -2.83 10.32 8.26
N GLY A 335 -2.41 10.22 7.00
CA GLY A 335 -1.95 8.96 6.41
C GLY A 335 -3.07 7.93 6.27
N CYS A 336 -2.73 6.65 6.45
CA CYS A 336 -3.65 5.53 6.36
C CYS A 336 -4.72 5.56 7.46
N THR A 337 -5.97 5.81 7.05
CA THR A 337 -7.15 5.76 7.95
C THR A 337 -7.24 4.44 8.69
N TRP A 338 -7.08 3.31 7.98
CA TRP A 338 -7.17 1.97 8.56
C TRP A 338 -6.19 1.79 9.72
N THR A 339 -4.94 2.21 9.58
CA THR A 339 -3.93 2.09 10.62
C THR A 339 -4.27 2.94 11.85
N SER A 340 -4.64 4.21 11.66
CA SER A 340 -4.96 5.09 12.79
C SER A 340 -6.24 4.68 13.52
N GLU A 341 -7.30 4.34 12.78
CA GLU A 341 -8.60 4.01 13.37
C GLU A 341 -8.55 2.69 14.12
N SER A 342 -7.94 1.65 13.54
CA SER A 342 -7.86 0.33 14.17
C SER A 342 -7.04 0.35 15.47
N LEU A 343 -6.10 1.28 15.56
CA LEU A 343 -5.24 1.45 16.71
C LEU A 343 -5.90 2.30 17.80
N LEU A 344 -6.42 3.48 17.44
CA LEU A 344 -6.83 4.51 18.40
C LEU A 344 -8.36 4.65 18.55
N GLY A 345 -9.14 3.85 17.81
CA GLY A 345 -10.60 3.98 17.75
C GLY A 345 -11.11 5.30 17.15
N LYS A 346 -10.19 6.10 16.57
CA LYS A 346 -10.48 7.38 15.92
C LYS A 346 -9.42 7.68 14.86
N ARG A 347 -9.83 7.88 13.60
CA ARG A 347 -8.95 8.40 12.54
C ARG A 347 -8.44 9.81 12.83
N GLY A 348 -7.48 10.27 12.03
CA GLY A 348 -7.04 11.67 12.05
C GLY A 348 -5.79 11.93 12.90
N ASN A 349 -5.19 10.88 13.47
CA ASN A 349 -3.91 10.95 14.18
C ASN A 349 -3.17 9.61 14.03
N ASN A 350 -2.14 9.56 13.19
CA ASN A 350 -1.42 8.32 12.90
C ASN A 350 -0.01 8.35 13.51
N PRO A 351 0.30 7.47 14.49
CA PRO A 351 1.64 7.40 15.08
C PRO A 351 2.64 6.68 14.16
N TYR A 352 2.17 5.85 13.22
CA TYR A 352 3.01 5.17 12.24
C TYR A 352 3.39 6.10 11.08
N CYS A 353 4.01 7.23 11.39
CA CYS A 353 4.43 8.24 10.42
C CYS A 353 5.92 8.55 10.56
N HIS A 354 6.68 8.36 9.48
CA HIS A 354 8.13 8.54 9.51
C HIS A 354 8.50 10.00 9.81
N HIS A 355 7.80 10.97 9.18
CA HIS A 355 7.97 12.39 9.50
C HIS A 355 7.76 12.69 11.00
N ARG A 356 6.69 12.15 11.59
CA ARG A 356 6.38 12.32 13.02
C ARG A 356 7.45 11.72 13.92
N VAL A 357 7.88 10.49 13.62
CA VAL A 357 8.90 9.79 14.42
C VAL A 357 10.22 10.56 14.42
N LEU A 358 10.63 11.08 13.26
CA LEU A 358 11.84 11.91 13.15
C LEU A 358 11.70 13.24 13.90
N ASP A 359 10.53 13.88 13.84
CA ASP A 359 10.27 15.12 14.55
C ASP A 359 10.35 14.93 16.07
N LEU A 360 9.65 13.93 16.62
CA LEU A 360 9.71 13.61 18.04
C LEU A 360 11.14 13.27 18.50
N ALA A 361 11.89 12.53 17.70
CA ALA A 361 13.25 12.13 18.04
C ALA A 361 14.21 13.33 18.18
N LYS A 362 14.02 14.41 17.41
CA LYS A 362 14.79 15.67 17.56
C LYS A 362 14.62 16.30 18.94
N HIS A 363 13.52 15.99 19.61
CA HIS A 363 13.16 16.51 20.93
C HIS A 363 13.39 15.50 22.05
N GLY A 364 14.12 14.42 21.78
CA GLY A 364 14.40 13.36 22.76
C GLY A 364 13.15 12.55 23.13
N LEU A 365 12.10 12.59 22.30
CA LEU A 365 10.84 11.89 22.54
C LEU A 365 10.62 10.74 21.57
N ARG A 366 9.87 9.73 21.99
CA ARG A 366 9.39 8.64 21.15
C ARG A 366 7.97 8.24 21.53
N GLU A 367 7.32 7.51 20.65
CA GLU A 367 5.98 7.00 20.86
C GLU A 367 5.92 5.48 20.74
N ARG A 368 5.23 4.85 21.69
CA ARG A 368 4.91 3.43 21.69
C ARG A 368 3.41 3.22 21.90
N VAL A 369 2.91 2.09 21.43
CA VAL A 369 1.51 1.70 21.55
C VAL A 369 1.37 0.56 22.55
N VAL A 370 0.33 0.63 23.37
CA VAL A 370 0.02 -0.39 24.38
C VAL A 370 -1.45 -0.75 24.28
N LYS A 371 -1.74 -2.03 24.14
CA LYS A 371 -3.11 -2.53 24.13
C LYS A 371 -3.79 -2.23 25.47
N ILE A 372 -4.96 -1.61 25.42
CA ILE A 372 -5.79 -1.32 26.60
C ILE A 372 -7.15 -2.00 26.54
N ARG A 373 -7.59 -2.44 25.34
CA ARG A 373 -8.86 -3.16 25.18
C ARG A 373 -8.75 -4.24 24.11
N GLU A 374 -9.36 -5.38 24.41
CA GLU A 374 -9.55 -6.49 23.48
C GLU A 374 -10.48 -6.12 22.31
N ALA A 375 -10.30 -6.80 21.18
CA ALA A 375 -11.27 -6.75 20.10
C ALA A 375 -12.40 -7.75 20.34
N PRO A 376 -13.62 -7.45 19.88
CA PRO A 376 -14.64 -8.46 19.66
C PRO A 376 -14.16 -9.61 18.75
N GLN A 377 -14.93 -10.71 18.69
CA GLN A 377 -14.57 -11.91 17.92
C GLN A 377 -15.12 -11.91 16.48
N GLU A 378 -15.58 -10.75 15.98
CA GLU A 378 -16.05 -10.62 14.60
C GLU A 378 -14.91 -10.32 13.60
N SER A 379 -15.19 -10.51 12.31
CA SER A 379 -14.30 -10.11 11.22
C SER A 379 -14.03 -8.61 11.23
N PHE A 380 -12.77 -8.23 10.99
CA PHE A 380 -12.31 -6.84 10.99
C PHE A 380 -12.54 -6.10 12.32
N ALA A 381 -12.74 -6.84 13.42
CA ALA A 381 -12.86 -6.25 14.75
C ALA A 381 -11.57 -5.54 15.15
N VAL A 382 -11.72 -4.43 15.86
CA VAL A 382 -10.62 -3.59 16.34
C VAL A 382 -10.63 -3.56 17.87
N GLY A 383 -9.44 -3.51 18.45
CA GLY A 383 -9.28 -3.30 19.89
C GLY A 383 -9.13 -1.80 20.19
N GLU A 384 -8.44 -1.50 21.29
CA GLU A 384 -8.02 -0.14 21.57
C GLU A 384 -6.60 -0.13 22.14
N PHE A 385 -5.79 0.80 21.66
CA PHE A 385 -4.40 0.97 22.08
C PHE A 385 -4.19 2.40 22.57
N ALA A 386 -3.56 2.54 23.74
CA ALA A 386 -3.05 3.80 24.21
C ALA A 386 -1.76 4.17 23.46
N LEU A 387 -1.66 5.42 23.05
CA LEU A 387 -0.42 6.00 22.55
C LEU A 387 0.33 6.67 23.71
N ILE A 388 1.54 6.18 23.99
CA ILE A 388 2.38 6.69 25.07
C ILE A 388 3.56 7.43 24.45
N THR A 389 3.63 8.74 24.69
CA THR A 389 4.79 9.57 24.38
C THR A 389 5.72 9.56 25.60
N GLU A 390 6.98 9.17 25.40
CA GLU A 390 7.97 9.03 26.47
C GLU A 390 9.34 9.54 26.02
N ALA A 391 10.23 9.82 26.99
CA ALA A 391 11.60 10.16 26.70
C ALA A 391 12.35 8.98 26.08
N ILE A 392 13.20 9.25 25.09
CA ILE A 392 14.18 8.29 24.60
C ILE A 392 15.21 8.08 25.72
N PRO A 393 15.51 6.83 26.12
CA PRO A 393 16.49 6.57 27.17
C PRO A 393 17.83 7.25 26.88
N GLY A 394 18.28 8.09 27.81
CA GLY A 394 19.54 8.84 27.70
C GLY A 394 19.51 10.09 26.81
N ALA A 395 18.38 10.43 26.20
CA ALA A 395 18.24 11.66 25.42
C ALA A 395 17.78 12.84 26.29
N GLU A 396 18.26 14.04 25.96
CA GLU A 396 17.74 15.29 26.52
C GLU A 396 16.36 15.60 25.91
N VAL A 397 15.37 15.85 26.75
CA VAL A 397 14.01 16.19 26.31
C VAL A 397 13.91 17.71 26.16
N THR A 398 13.56 18.16 24.96
CA THR A 398 13.24 19.57 24.71
C THR A 398 11.75 19.74 24.40
N PRO A 399 11.12 20.87 24.76
CA PRO A 399 9.71 21.11 24.43
C PRO A 399 9.47 21.07 22.93
N LEU A 400 8.38 20.42 22.52
CA LEU A 400 7.90 20.52 21.13
C LEU A 400 7.51 21.97 20.83
N PRO A 401 7.77 22.47 19.61
CA PRO A 401 7.34 23.81 19.23
C PRO A 401 5.83 23.92 19.34
N VAL A 402 5.35 25.08 19.83
CA VAL A 402 3.91 25.39 19.80
C VAL A 402 3.51 25.54 18.33
N ARG A 403 2.67 24.64 17.84
CA ARG A 403 2.16 24.68 16.46
C ARG A 403 0.70 25.11 16.49
N ASP A 404 0.41 26.23 15.84
CA ASP A 404 -0.95 26.76 15.71
C ASP A 404 -1.69 26.02 14.57
N PRO A 405 -2.84 25.34 14.85
CA PRO A 405 -3.67 24.78 13.80
C PRO A 405 -4.08 25.79 12.72
N ALA A 406 -4.25 27.07 13.07
CA ALA A 406 -4.61 28.12 12.13
C ALA A 406 -3.47 28.47 11.15
N ALA A 407 -2.22 28.06 11.46
CA ALA A 407 -1.08 28.22 10.58
C ALA A 407 -0.94 27.08 9.55
N VAL A 408 -1.81 26.06 9.60
CA VAL A 408 -1.82 25.00 8.60
C VAL A 408 -2.32 25.54 7.26
N HIS A 409 -1.54 25.31 6.21
CA HIS A 409 -1.97 25.62 4.85
C HIS A 409 -3.16 24.73 4.45
N VAL A 410 -4.25 25.37 4.02
CA VAL A 410 -5.44 24.68 3.50
C VAL A 410 -5.59 25.01 2.02
N ALA A 411 -5.47 24.01 1.15
CA ALA A 411 -5.63 24.20 -0.28
C ALA A 411 -7.11 24.39 -0.64
N ARG A 412 -7.39 25.36 -1.52
CA ARG A 412 -8.70 25.46 -2.16
C ARG A 412 -8.88 24.28 -3.12
N ARG A 413 -9.96 23.52 -2.98
CA ARG A 413 -10.29 22.37 -3.83
C ARG A 413 -11.49 22.69 -4.70
N GLU A 414 -11.29 22.66 -6.01
CA GLU A 414 -12.39 22.70 -6.97
C GLU A 414 -12.97 21.29 -7.11
N ARG A 415 -14.28 21.17 -6.89
CA ARG A 415 -15.01 19.90 -7.07
C ARG A 415 -15.64 19.86 -8.47
N SER A 416 -15.55 18.70 -9.11
CA SER A 416 -16.28 18.41 -10.35
C SER A 416 -17.79 18.33 -10.10
N ALA A 417 -18.57 18.25 -11.19
CA ALA A 417 -20.01 17.99 -11.11
C ALA A 417 -20.34 16.66 -10.40
N ALA A 418 -19.48 15.65 -10.52
CA ALA A 418 -19.60 14.37 -9.82
C ALA A 418 -19.21 14.47 -8.33
N GLY A 419 -18.71 15.61 -7.86
CA GLY A 419 -18.27 15.85 -6.48
C GLY A 419 -16.83 15.39 -6.17
N GLY A 420 -16.13 14.86 -7.18
CA GLY A 420 -14.71 14.51 -7.12
C GLY A 420 -13.80 15.74 -7.14
N ALA A 421 -12.56 15.61 -6.68
CA ALA A 421 -11.58 16.70 -6.68
C ALA A 421 -10.18 16.15 -6.85
N LEU A 422 -9.32 16.91 -7.52
CA LEU A 422 -7.90 16.57 -7.56
C LEU A 422 -7.26 16.76 -6.18
N PRO A 423 -6.42 15.82 -5.76
CA PRO A 423 -5.66 16.00 -4.54
C PRO A 423 -4.68 17.17 -4.70
N PRO A 424 -4.45 17.97 -3.63
CA PRO A 424 -3.41 18.97 -3.66
C PRO A 424 -2.04 18.33 -3.87
N SER A 425 -1.21 18.99 -4.67
CA SER A 425 0.16 18.54 -4.99
C SER A 425 1.18 19.49 -4.39
N LEU A 426 2.23 18.91 -3.82
CA LEU A 426 3.41 19.57 -3.29
C LEU A 426 4.56 19.36 -4.28
N LYS A 427 5.62 20.17 -4.12
CA LYS A 427 6.86 20.00 -4.89
C LYS A 427 8.01 19.62 -3.96
N PRO A 428 8.98 18.80 -4.38
CA PRO A 428 10.17 18.55 -3.58
C PRO A 428 11.07 19.80 -3.55
N CYS A 429 11.56 20.17 -2.37
CA CYS A 429 12.66 21.10 -2.22
C CYS A 429 13.93 20.43 -2.76
N ARG A 430 14.54 20.99 -3.80
CA ARG A 430 15.70 20.37 -4.44
C ARG A 430 16.99 20.41 -3.61
N SER A 431 17.00 21.11 -2.48
CA SER A 431 18.09 21.09 -1.50
C SER A 431 17.98 19.90 -0.54
N CYS A 432 16.86 19.74 0.18
CA CYS A 432 16.69 18.70 1.21
C CYS A 432 15.80 17.51 0.81
N GLN A 433 15.20 17.53 -0.38
CA GLN A 433 14.25 16.53 -0.91
C GLN A 433 12.98 16.31 -0.06
N GLN A 434 12.66 17.23 0.86
CA GLN A 434 11.36 17.26 1.53
C GLN A 434 10.33 18.01 0.69
N TYR A 435 9.06 17.64 0.83
CA TYR A 435 7.97 18.28 0.11
C TYR A 435 7.60 19.64 0.71
N ILE A 436 7.33 20.61 -0.15
CA ILE A 436 6.99 21.98 0.20
C ILE A 436 5.80 22.46 -0.63
N TRP A 437 5.05 23.43 -0.10
CA TRP A 437 3.97 24.05 -0.86
C TRP A 437 4.52 24.80 -2.09
N PRO A 438 3.79 24.82 -3.22
CA PRO A 438 4.27 25.47 -4.44
C PRO A 438 4.60 26.95 -4.31
N HIS A 439 3.94 27.66 -3.37
CA HIS A 439 4.14 29.10 -3.12
C HIS A 439 5.34 29.42 -2.23
N GLU A 440 6.00 28.42 -1.65
CA GLU A 440 7.15 28.63 -0.77
C GLU A 440 8.33 29.19 -1.56
N VAL A 441 8.88 30.30 -1.06
CA VAL A 441 10.09 30.95 -1.58
C VAL A 441 11.32 30.49 -0.78
N THR A 442 11.16 30.27 0.52
CA THR A 442 12.16 29.70 1.42
C THR A 442 11.67 28.36 1.93
N CYS A 443 12.52 27.33 1.89
CA CYS A 443 12.13 26.00 2.35
C CYS A 443 11.94 25.98 3.87
N PRO A 444 10.76 25.61 4.42
CA PRO A 444 10.52 25.56 5.86
C PRO A 444 11.28 24.45 6.59
N HIS A 445 11.95 23.55 5.84
CA HIS A 445 12.66 22.40 6.40
C HIS A 445 14.19 22.58 6.43
N CYS A 446 14.75 23.45 5.58
CA CYS A 446 16.20 23.62 5.45
C CYS A 446 16.64 25.05 5.14
N ASP A 447 15.73 26.03 5.19
CA ASP A 447 15.96 27.46 4.98
C ASP A 447 16.57 27.87 3.62
N ALA A 448 16.70 26.92 2.69
CA ALA A 448 17.21 27.19 1.36
C ALA A 448 16.22 28.02 0.54
N ASP A 449 16.74 28.97 -0.24
CA ASP A 449 15.98 29.63 -1.30
C ASP A 449 15.56 28.59 -2.36
N VAL A 450 14.25 28.46 -2.56
CA VAL A 450 13.64 27.38 -3.34
C VAL A 450 14.01 27.48 -4.83
N ALA A 451 14.04 28.70 -5.37
CA ALA A 451 14.37 28.94 -6.78
C ALA A 451 15.86 28.66 -7.07
N THR A 452 16.73 29.10 -6.18
CA THR A 452 18.19 28.86 -6.25
C THR A 452 18.48 27.37 -6.17
N ALA A 453 17.87 26.66 -5.20
CA ALA A 453 18.02 25.22 -5.06
C ALA A 453 17.54 24.44 -6.29
N ALA A 454 16.42 24.85 -6.89
CA ALA A 454 15.90 24.23 -8.11
C ALA A 454 16.86 24.43 -9.30
N THR A 455 17.35 25.64 -9.51
CA THR A 455 18.32 25.96 -10.59
C THR A 455 19.60 25.15 -10.42
N ALA A 456 20.15 25.08 -9.21
CA ALA A 456 21.35 24.29 -8.93
C ALA A 456 21.14 22.79 -9.22
N HIS A 457 19.96 22.26 -8.88
CA HIS A 457 19.61 20.88 -9.16
C HIS A 457 19.48 20.59 -10.65
N GLU A 458 18.82 21.45 -11.42
CA GLU A 458 18.71 21.29 -12.88
C GLU A 458 20.06 21.32 -13.58
N ALA A 459 20.96 22.22 -13.14
CA ALA A 459 22.34 22.25 -13.61
C ALA A 459 23.08 20.94 -13.32
N GLU A 460 22.91 20.39 -12.12
CA GLU A 460 23.50 19.11 -11.73
C GLU A 460 22.91 17.92 -12.51
N GLN A 461 21.59 17.88 -12.72
CA GLN A 461 20.95 16.83 -13.53
C GLN A 461 21.43 16.90 -14.97
N THR A 462 21.57 18.10 -15.53
CA THR A 462 22.10 18.30 -16.89
C THR A 462 23.54 17.80 -16.98
N ARG A 463 24.39 18.14 -16.01
CA ARG A 463 25.77 17.64 -15.90
C ARG A 463 25.81 16.12 -15.79
N ARG A 464 24.98 15.52 -14.94
CA ARG A 464 24.90 14.07 -14.74
C ARG A 464 24.45 13.35 -16.02
N ARG A 465 23.43 13.86 -16.72
CA ARG A 465 22.97 13.31 -18.00
C ARG A 465 24.07 13.35 -19.06
N ALA A 466 24.83 14.44 -19.13
CA ALA A 466 25.98 14.55 -20.04
C ALA A 466 27.07 13.51 -19.71
N LEU A 467 27.44 13.37 -18.44
CA LEU A 467 28.41 12.36 -17.99
C LEU A 467 27.96 10.93 -18.28
N ILE A 468 26.69 10.61 -18.06
CA ILE A 468 26.12 9.29 -18.38
C ILE A 468 26.18 9.05 -19.89
N ALA A 469 25.75 10.01 -20.72
CA ALA A 469 25.79 9.89 -22.17
C ALA A 469 27.22 9.67 -22.68
N ASP A 470 28.20 10.39 -22.12
CA ASP A 470 29.61 10.20 -22.44
C ASP A 470 30.14 8.82 -22.03
N ALA A 471 29.82 8.37 -20.81
CA ALA A 471 30.20 7.04 -20.34
C ALA A 471 29.58 5.93 -21.21
N THR A 472 28.30 6.03 -21.55
CA THR A 472 27.61 5.08 -22.44
C THR A 472 28.26 5.06 -23.83
N ARG A 473 28.63 6.23 -24.37
CA ARG A 473 29.33 6.33 -25.66
C ARG A 473 30.72 5.67 -25.61
N ILE A 474 31.48 5.86 -24.54
CA ILE A 474 32.80 5.24 -24.35
C ILE A 474 32.65 3.72 -24.24
N LEU A 475 31.71 3.23 -23.43
CA LEU A 475 31.44 1.80 -23.27
C LEU A 475 31.01 1.14 -24.58
N ALA A 476 30.13 1.80 -25.36
CA ALA A 476 29.73 1.33 -26.68
C ALA A 476 30.92 1.22 -27.64
N LYS A 477 31.82 2.22 -27.67
CA LYS A 477 33.05 2.16 -28.47
C LYS A 477 33.98 1.03 -28.03
N ALA A 478 34.15 0.83 -26.72
CA ALA A 478 34.97 -0.24 -26.19
C ALA A 478 34.39 -1.63 -26.54
N ALA A 479 33.08 -1.80 -26.48
CA ALA A 479 32.39 -3.01 -26.89
C ALA A 479 32.57 -3.30 -28.39
N GLN A 480 32.41 -2.27 -29.25
CA GLN A 480 32.66 -2.40 -30.69
C GLN A 480 34.11 -2.76 -31.00
N ALA A 481 35.09 -2.12 -30.36
CA ALA A 481 36.51 -2.43 -30.53
C ALA A 481 36.84 -3.86 -30.07
N ARG A 482 36.22 -4.34 -28.98
CA ARG A 482 36.36 -5.71 -28.51
C ARG A 482 35.76 -6.72 -29.49
N ALA A 483 34.59 -6.45 -30.05
CA ALA A 483 33.95 -7.28 -31.07
C ALA A 483 34.82 -7.36 -32.34
N ALA A 484 35.31 -6.22 -32.82
CA ALA A 484 36.20 -6.18 -33.99
C ALA A 484 37.49 -7.00 -33.79
N ARG A 485 38.10 -6.95 -32.59
CA ARG A 485 39.28 -7.79 -32.27
C ARG A 485 38.99 -9.29 -32.30
N LEU A 486 37.82 -9.70 -31.81
CA LEU A 486 37.38 -11.10 -31.84
C LEU A 486 37.12 -11.59 -33.27
N GLU A 487 36.68 -10.72 -34.18
CA GLU A 487 36.47 -11.05 -35.59
C GLU A 487 37.78 -11.10 -36.40
N THR A 488 38.79 -10.30 -36.04
CA THR A 488 40.06 -10.24 -36.78
C THR A 488 41.09 -11.30 -36.38
N GLY A 489 40.80 -12.15 -35.39
CA GLY A 489 41.68 -13.27 -35.00
C GLY A 489 43.08 -12.88 -34.53
N ALA A 490 43.23 -11.70 -33.92
CA ALA A 490 44.49 -11.18 -33.35
C ALA A 490 44.51 -11.26 -31.83
#